data_AF-A0A7T7BNX7-F1
#
_entry.id   AF-A0A7T7BNX7-F1
#
_cell.length_a   1.000
_cell.length_b   1.000
_cell.length_c   1.000
_cell.angle_alpha   90.00
_cell.angle_beta   90.00
_cell.angle_gamma   90.00
#
_symmetry.space_group_name_H-M   'P 1'
#
loop_
_entity.id
_entity.type
_entity.pdbx_description
1 polymer ?
#
loop_
_entity_poly.entity_id
_entity_poly.type
_entity_poly.pdbx_seq_one_letter_code
_entity_poly.pdbx_strand_id
1 'polypeptide(L)'
;MSTVQENGFAKGLKTRRLLRREITYDDALDNDSNMLLQLGYRDQKLKLYLYLHRQRMQIETIVAHHLGISVDRCTVVDVEDWMHGSFNVCLQVNIDINGQECVHDKGGIPGKQYIIRFPLPFRIGENFCPGNADEKVRCEAATYAWLQENCPTVPILQLYGVGLSNGLSFTVLDNLPLFTRSLHRLRRLFSYWLGYPTPSLYVPHKQQRRKEQVRLNTPYLLIEYIKPSQGKMLSETWEQGRHDPELRSVFFPWTLTYHVGVKEGLFPTSDVLRLELMPEGTKASRYQKYRAT
;
A
#
# COMPACT_ATOMS: atom_id res chain seq x y z
N MET A 1 0.78 62.05 36.08
CA MET A 1 0.76 61.35 34.76
C MET A 1 1.99 60.49 34.71
N SER A 2 1.87 59.25 35.16
CA SER A 2 2.97 58.30 35.23
C SER A 2 2.83 57.35 34.04
N THR A 3 3.79 57.42 33.13
CA THR A 3 3.93 56.55 31.96
C THR A 3 4.06 55.09 32.41
N VAL A 4 3.06 54.28 32.05
CA VAL A 4 3.14 52.82 32.13
C VAL A 4 4.07 52.37 31.03
N GLN A 5 5.24 51.84 31.42
CA GLN A 5 6.13 51.10 30.53
C GLN A 5 5.44 49.79 30.16
N GLU A 6 4.91 49.71 28.94
CA GLU A 6 4.59 48.43 28.30
C GLU A 6 5.91 47.71 28.02
N ASN A 7 6.32 46.85 28.95
CA ASN A 7 7.36 45.86 28.71
C ASN A 7 6.83 44.84 27.71
N GLY A 8 7.13 45.07 26.43
CA GLY A 8 6.98 44.10 25.35
C GLY A 8 7.81 42.86 25.62
N PHE A 9 7.23 41.87 26.29
CA PHE A 9 7.69 40.49 26.21
C PHE A 9 7.49 40.03 24.76
N ALA A 10 8.55 40.11 23.96
CA ALA A 10 8.68 39.32 22.75
C ALA A 10 8.65 37.84 23.15
N LYS A 11 7.43 37.31 23.28
CA LYS A 11 7.15 35.92 23.61
C LYS A 11 7.55 35.11 22.39
N GLY A 12 8.81 34.63 22.37
CA GLY A 12 9.33 33.82 21.28
C GLY A 12 8.30 32.76 20.88
N LEU A 13 7.86 32.80 19.62
CA LEU A 13 6.80 31.93 19.11
C LEU A 13 7.26 30.47 19.30
N LYS A 14 6.64 29.77 20.25
CA LYS A 14 6.99 28.39 20.58
C LYS A 14 6.60 27.50 19.40
N THR A 15 7.58 27.05 18.64
CA THR A 15 7.35 26.16 17.50
C THR A 15 6.97 24.75 17.99
N ARG A 16 6.17 24.07 17.18
CA ARG A 16 5.83 22.65 17.38
C ARG A 16 6.27 21.83 16.17
N ARG A 17 6.65 20.57 16.39
CA ARG A 17 7.14 19.67 15.35
C ARG A 17 6.02 18.81 14.79
N LEU A 18 5.78 18.91 13.50
CA LEU A 18 4.97 17.98 12.70
C LEU A 18 5.86 16.87 12.13
N LEU A 19 5.31 15.98 11.32
CA LEU A 19 6.06 14.88 10.69
C LEU A 19 7.17 15.35 9.74
N ARG A 20 6.95 16.46 9.01
CA ARG A 20 7.84 16.93 7.94
C ARG A 20 8.43 18.33 8.18
N ARG A 21 7.88 19.10 9.12
CA ARG A 21 8.27 20.50 9.36
C ARG A 21 7.95 20.94 10.78
N GLU A 22 8.51 22.07 11.17
CA GLU A 22 8.06 22.82 12.34
C GLU A 22 6.92 23.78 11.95
N ILE A 23 6.08 24.14 12.91
CA ILE A 23 4.94 25.05 12.71
C ILE A 23 4.82 26.00 13.90
N THR A 24 4.54 27.28 13.63
CA THR A 24 4.18 28.28 14.64
C THR A 24 2.67 28.28 14.91
N TYR A 25 2.21 29.10 15.86
CA TYR A 25 0.77 29.25 16.10
C TYR A 25 0.08 30.00 14.95
N ASP A 26 0.70 31.04 14.42
CA ASP A 26 0.14 31.84 13.33
C ASP A 26 0.06 31.01 12.04
N ASP A 27 1.11 30.23 11.72
CA ASP A 27 1.08 29.28 10.60
C ASP A 27 -0.01 28.20 10.74
N ALA A 28 -0.39 27.86 11.98
CA ALA A 28 -1.41 26.88 12.28
C ALA A 28 -2.84 27.46 12.15
N LEU A 29 -3.01 28.76 12.42
CA LEU A 29 -4.28 29.47 12.21
C LEU A 29 -4.60 29.61 10.72
N ASP A 30 -3.58 29.85 9.89
CA ASP A 30 -3.73 30.01 8.44
C ASP A 30 -3.82 28.66 7.69
N ASN A 31 -3.90 27.54 8.41
CA ASN A 31 -3.89 26.20 7.82
C ASN A 31 -5.18 25.42 8.10
N ASP A 32 -5.92 25.06 7.05
CA ASP A 32 -7.17 24.31 7.14
C ASP A 32 -7.01 22.86 7.65
N SER A 33 -5.78 22.36 7.76
CA SER A 33 -5.54 21.01 8.25
C SER A 33 -5.69 20.94 9.78
N ASN A 34 -6.21 19.81 10.27
CA ASN A 34 -6.34 19.58 11.72
C ASN A 34 -4.95 19.43 12.39
N MET A 35 -4.38 20.55 12.84
CA MET A 35 -3.04 20.62 13.44
C MET A 35 -2.92 19.80 14.72
N LEU A 36 -3.98 19.75 15.54
CA LEU A 36 -3.99 18.95 16.77
C LEU A 36 -3.77 17.46 16.46
N LEU A 37 -4.43 16.96 15.41
CA LEU A 37 -4.25 15.60 14.95
C LEU A 37 -2.82 15.40 14.39
N GLN A 38 -2.31 16.35 13.61
CA GLN A 38 -0.97 16.23 13.01
C GLN A 38 0.16 16.25 14.04
N LEU A 39 0.01 16.99 15.14
CA LEU A 39 0.97 17.01 16.24
C LEU A 39 1.13 15.62 16.88
N GLY A 40 0.04 14.85 16.95
CA GLY A 40 0.06 13.48 17.47
C GLY A 40 0.68 12.44 16.54
N TYR A 41 0.93 12.76 15.27
CA TYR A 41 1.44 11.79 14.30
C TYR A 41 2.87 11.35 14.56
N ARG A 42 3.70 12.21 15.17
CA ARG A 42 5.10 11.88 15.45
C ARG A 42 5.20 10.72 16.43
N ASP A 43 4.45 10.78 17.53
CA ASP A 43 4.45 9.73 18.56
C ASP A 43 3.82 8.44 18.03
N GLN A 44 2.77 8.55 17.22
CA GLN A 44 2.13 7.39 16.58
C GLN A 44 3.05 6.73 15.54
N LYS A 45 3.80 7.52 14.76
CA LYS A 45 4.83 7.02 13.85
C LYS A 45 5.92 6.28 14.63
N LEU A 46 6.43 6.86 15.71
CA LEU A 46 7.45 6.22 16.54
C LEU A 46 6.97 4.90 17.13
N LYS A 47 5.74 4.86 17.67
CA LYS A 47 5.13 3.62 18.18
C LYS A 47 5.04 2.54 17.10
N LEU A 48 4.60 2.89 15.90
CA LEU A 48 4.53 1.96 14.76
C LEU A 48 5.92 1.47 14.36
N TYR A 49 6.90 2.36 14.26
CA TYR A 49 8.26 2.00 13.84
C TYR A 49 8.92 1.05 14.84
N LEU A 50 8.80 1.35 16.14
CA LEU A 50 9.26 0.46 17.21
C LEU A 50 8.56 -0.90 17.18
N TYR A 51 7.26 -0.93 16.90
CA TYR A 51 6.52 -2.18 16.74
C TYR A 51 7.06 -2.99 15.56
N LEU A 52 7.15 -2.39 14.36
CA LEU A 52 7.65 -3.09 13.16
C LEU A 52 9.09 -3.57 13.35
N HIS A 53 9.94 -2.78 13.99
CA HIS A 53 11.34 -3.15 14.25
C HIS A 53 11.42 -4.36 15.18
N ARG A 54 10.62 -4.39 16.26
CA ARG A 54 10.52 -5.55 17.16
C ARG A 54 10.00 -6.79 16.44
N GLN A 55 9.16 -6.62 15.42
CA GLN A 55 8.60 -7.71 14.62
C GLN A 55 9.42 -8.07 13.38
N ARG A 56 10.63 -7.53 13.19
CA ARG A 56 11.41 -7.74 11.96
C ARG A 56 11.57 -9.21 11.55
N MET A 57 11.86 -10.10 12.51
CA MET A 57 12.01 -11.54 12.25
C MET A 57 10.70 -12.18 11.79
N GLN A 58 9.56 -11.69 12.29
CA GLN A 58 8.25 -12.14 11.85
C GLN A 58 7.95 -11.62 10.44
N ILE A 59 8.31 -10.36 10.16
CA ILE A 59 8.17 -9.76 8.82
C ILE A 59 8.98 -10.58 7.80
N GLU A 60 10.23 -10.91 8.12
CA GLU A 60 11.08 -11.78 7.28
C GLU A 60 10.46 -13.15 7.06
N THR A 61 9.95 -13.79 8.13
CA THR A 61 9.25 -15.07 8.03
C THR A 61 8.04 -14.99 7.10
N ILE A 62 7.28 -13.91 7.18
CA ILE A 62 6.08 -13.68 6.37
C ILE A 62 6.46 -13.45 4.90
N VAL A 63 7.48 -12.65 4.64
CA VAL A 63 7.95 -12.40 3.27
C VAL A 63 8.49 -13.69 2.67
N ALA A 64 9.34 -14.42 3.40
CA ALA A 64 9.87 -15.70 2.97
C ALA A 64 8.75 -16.71 2.64
N HIS A 65 7.70 -16.76 3.46
CA HIS A 65 6.53 -17.59 3.19
C HIS A 65 5.84 -17.19 1.88
N HIS A 66 5.57 -15.90 1.66
CA HIS A 66 4.91 -15.44 0.42
C HIS A 66 5.77 -15.67 -0.82
N LEU A 67 7.08 -15.69 -0.68
CA LEU A 67 8.02 -15.94 -1.77
C LEU A 67 8.37 -17.42 -1.95
N GLY A 68 7.95 -18.30 -1.03
CA GLY A 68 8.27 -19.73 -1.09
C GLY A 68 9.76 -20.04 -0.85
N ILE A 69 10.46 -19.19 -0.12
CA ILE A 69 11.89 -19.33 0.21
C ILE A 69 12.10 -19.59 1.71
N SER A 70 13.32 -19.95 2.07
CA SER A 70 13.72 -20.10 3.47
C SER A 70 13.99 -18.74 4.12
N VAL A 71 13.73 -18.64 5.43
CA VAL A 71 13.77 -17.38 6.19
C VAL A 71 15.20 -16.84 6.35
N ASP A 72 16.20 -17.73 6.44
CA ASP A 72 17.63 -17.40 6.46
C ASP A 72 18.09 -16.60 5.23
N ARG A 73 17.35 -16.71 4.13
CA ARG A 73 17.61 -15.98 2.88
C ARG A 73 16.86 -14.65 2.79
N CYS A 74 16.10 -14.25 3.80
CA CYS A 74 15.24 -13.08 3.76
C CYS A 74 15.66 -12.11 4.87
N THR A 75 16.14 -10.93 4.49
CA THR A 75 16.55 -9.89 5.44
C THR A 75 15.83 -8.60 5.12
N VAL A 76 15.17 -8.03 6.13
CA VAL A 76 14.56 -6.70 6.01
C VAL A 76 15.61 -5.63 6.29
N VAL A 77 15.62 -4.56 5.50
CA VAL A 77 16.56 -3.44 5.70
C VAL A 77 16.37 -2.76 7.06
N ASP A 78 17.43 -2.11 7.53
CA ASP A 78 17.42 -1.37 8.79
C ASP A 78 16.48 -0.15 8.75
N VAL A 79 16.11 0.35 9.93
CA VAL A 79 15.04 1.37 10.10
C VAL A 79 15.39 2.68 9.40
N GLU A 80 16.68 2.98 9.29
CA GLU A 80 17.26 4.12 8.61
C GLU A 80 16.93 4.13 7.11
N ASP A 81 16.79 2.95 6.51
CA ASP A 81 16.51 2.77 5.08
C ASP A 81 15.01 2.57 4.79
N TRP A 82 14.14 2.70 5.80
CA TRP A 82 12.71 2.56 5.60
C TRP A 82 12.15 3.76 4.84
N MET A 83 11.51 3.47 3.71
CA MET A 83 10.80 4.48 2.94
C MET A 83 9.44 4.76 3.59
N HIS A 84 8.99 6.01 3.52
CA HIS A 84 7.63 6.33 3.96
C HIS A 84 6.95 7.33 3.04
N GLY A 85 5.71 6.99 2.67
CA GLY A 85 4.80 7.90 1.99
C GLY A 85 3.94 8.68 2.98
N SER A 86 2.86 9.27 2.44
CA SER A 86 1.84 9.94 3.24
C SER A 86 0.91 8.97 3.99
N PHE A 87 0.78 7.73 3.51
CA PHE A 87 -0.18 6.74 4.01
C PHE A 87 0.42 5.37 4.29
N ASN A 88 1.67 5.13 3.92
CA ASN A 88 2.32 3.83 4.10
C ASN A 88 3.77 4.02 4.56
N VAL A 89 4.27 3.05 5.32
CA VAL A 89 5.70 2.80 5.50
C VAL A 89 6.07 1.55 4.71
N CYS A 90 7.22 1.57 4.07
CA CYS A 90 7.63 0.55 3.12
C CYS A 90 9.04 0.07 3.49
N LEU A 91 9.16 -1.23 3.74
CA LEU A 91 10.39 -1.88 4.19
C LEU A 91 10.91 -2.71 3.02
N GLN A 92 12.07 -2.34 2.50
CA GLN A 92 12.73 -3.14 1.47
C GLN A 92 13.18 -4.47 2.06
N VAL A 93 13.13 -5.51 1.24
CA VAL A 93 13.55 -6.86 1.60
C VAL A 93 14.65 -7.31 0.65
N ASN A 94 15.78 -7.68 1.24
CA ASN A 94 16.92 -8.26 0.55
C ASN A 94 16.78 -9.78 0.60
N ILE A 95 16.86 -10.42 -0.56
CA ILE A 95 16.83 -11.88 -0.68
C ILE A 95 18.23 -12.36 -1.03
N ASP A 96 18.85 -13.13 -0.14
CA ASP A 96 20.10 -13.81 -0.42
C ASP A 96 19.83 -15.00 -1.35
N ILE A 97 20.62 -15.10 -2.41
CA ILE A 97 20.59 -16.21 -3.35
C ILE A 97 21.93 -16.92 -3.22
N ASN A 98 22.00 -17.83 -2.23
CA ASN A 98 23.06 -18.82 -2.05
C ASN A 98 24.49 -18.27 -1.89
N GLY A 99 24.73 -17.21 -1.10
CA GLY A 99 26.10 -16.81 -0.71
C GLY A 99 27.04 -16.46 -1.88
N GLN A 100 26.49 -16.24 -3.08
CA GLN A 100 27.18 -15.77 -4.26
C GLN A 100 26.40 -14.60 -4.86
N GLU A 101 27.11 -13.50 -5.06
CA GLU A 101 26.65 -12.43 -5.94
C GLU A 101 26.29 -13.04 -7.31
N CYS A 102 25.15 -12.61 -7.84
CA CYS A 102 24.28 -13.37 -8.71
C CYS A 102 24.94 -14.01 -9.93
N VAL A 103 24.84 -15.34 -10.08
CA VAL A 103 24.66 -15.97 -11.40
C VAL A 103 23.79 -17.23 -11.24
N HIS A 104 22.55 -17.13 -11.73
CA HIS A 104 21.57 -18.19 -11.98
C HIS A 104 21.00 -19.02 -10.80
N ASP A 105 19.68 -18.77 -10.61
CA ASP A 105 18.62 -19.76 -10.39
C ASP A 105 18.21 -20.24 -8.99
N LYS A 106 16.91 -19.98 -8.77
CA LYS A 106 15.88 -20.74 -8.02
C LYS A 106 15.75 -20.48 -6.52
N GLY A 107 14.87 -19.51 -6.24
CA GLY A 107 14.13 -19.36 -4.98
C GLY A 107 13.34 -18.05 -4.98
N GLY A 108 14.01 -16.95 -5.30
CA GLY A 108 13.39 -15.68 -5.73
C GLY A 108 13.54 -15.52 -7.25
N ILE A 109 12.80 -14.59 -7.85
CA ILE A 109 13.01 -14.26 -9.28
C ILE A 109 14.34 -13.51 -9.38
N PRO A 110 15.36 -14.02 -10.11
CA PRO A 110 16.66 -13.35 -10.24
C PRO A 110 16.48 -11.91 -10.72
N GLY A 111 17.14 -10.95 -10.05
CA GLY A 111 17.07 -9.53 -10.41
C GLY A 111 15.88 -8.74 -9.85
N LYS A 112 14.90 -9.40 -9.21
CA LYS A 112 13.78 -8.72 -8.57
C LYS A 112 14.07 -8.41 -7.11
N GLN A 113 13.67 -7.21 -6.69
CA GLN A 113 13.67 -6.80 -5.29
C GLN A 113 12.24 -6.69 -4.79
N TYR A 114 12.08 -6.76 -3.48
CA TYR A 114 10.78 -6.81 -2.85
C TYR A 114 10.65 -5.72 -1.81
N ILE A 115 9.43 -5.25 -1.63
CA ILE A 115 9.10 -4.27 -0.61
C ILE A 115 7.78 -4.67 0.05
N ILE A 116 7.80 -4.71 1.39
CA ILE A 116 6.59 -4.91 2.17
C ILE A 116 6.09 -3.56 2.68
N ARG A 117 4.81 -3.30 2.44
CA ARG A 117 4.17 -2.00 2.69
C ARG A 117 3.12 -2.16 3.78
N PHE A 118 3.21 -1.32 4.79
CA PHE A 118 2.26 -1.25 5.90
C PHE A 118 1.52 0.08 5.86
N PRO A 119 0.18 0.10 5.99
CA PRO A 119 -0.56 1.34 6.18
C PRO A 119 -0.11 2.07 7.44
N LEU A 120 -0.18 3.40 7.42
CA LEU A 120 0.01 4.24 8.60
C LEU A 120 -1.35 4.43 9.31
N PRO A 121 -1.61 3.74 10.44
CA PRO A 121 -2.96 3.70 11.05
C PRO A 121 -3.50 5.09 11.41
N PHE A 122 -2.60 5.97 11.85
CA PHE A 122 -2.89 7.34 12.23
C PHE A 122 -3.22 8.28 11.05
N ARG A 123 -2.98 7.85 9.81
CA ARG A 123 -3.30 8.61 8.58
C ARG A 123 -4.58 8.15 7.91
N ILE A 124 -5.17 7.05 8.37
CA ILE A 124 -6.35 6.41 7.78
C ILE A 124 -7.50 6.26 8.77
N GLY A 125 -7.37 6.87 9.94
CA GLY A 125 -8.43 6.90 10.95
C GLY A 125 -8.66 5.56 11.66
N GLU A 126 -7.68 4.65 11.68
CA GLU A 126 -7.82 3.31 12.29
C GLU A 126 -8.29 3.38 13.75
N ASN A 127 -7.81 4.38 14.51
CA ASN A 127 -8.21 4.56 15.91
C ASN A 127 -9.69 4.96 16.07
N PHE A 128 -10.27 5.62 15.06
CA PHE A 128 -11.67 6.07 15.08
C PHE A 128 -12.60 5.01 14.50
N CYS A 129 -12.16 4.34 13.44
CA CYS A 129 -12.89 3.26 12.77
C CYS A 129 -11.94 2.07 12.57
N PRO A 130 -11.89 1.13 13.53
CA PRO A 130 -11.08 -0.07 13.42
C PRO A 130 -11.46 -0.89 12.18
N GLY A 131 -10.46 -1.37 11.44
CA GLY A 131 -10.64 -2.09 10.19
C GLY A 131 -10.37 -1.25 8.93
N ASN A 132 -10.21 0.07 9.05
CA ASN A 132 -9.85 0.94 7.92
C ASN A 132 -8.52 0.53 7.26
N ALA A 133 -7.55 0.05 8.05
CA ALA A 133 -6.28 -0.47 7.56
C ALA A 133 -6.46 -1.73 6.73
N ASP A 134 -7.28 -2.66 7.19
CA ASP A 134 -7.61 -3.89 6.46
C ASP A 134 -8.35 -3.56 5.18
N GLU A 135 -9.34 -2.66 5.24
CA GLU A 135 -10.11 -2.24 4.07
C GLU A 135 -9.23 -1.55 3.04
N LYS A 136 -8.35 -0.64 3.47
CA LYS A 136 -7.36 -0.02 2.59
C LYS A 136 -6.51 -1.05 1.85
N VAL A 137 -6.01 -2.07 2.56
CA VAL A 137 -5.18 -3.12 1.96
C VAL A 137 -5.98 -4.00 1.02
N ARG A 138 -7.24 -4.34 1.37
CA ARG A 138 -8.14 -5.11 0.49
C ARG A 138 -8.45 -4.34 -0.79
N CYS A 139 -8.77 -3.05 -0.72
CA CYS A 139 -9.05 -2.25 -1.91
C CYS A 139 -7.83 -2.19 -2.83
N GLU A 140 -6.63 -1.97 -2.29
CA GLU A 140 -5.39 -1.94 -3.07
C GLU A 140 -5.12 -3.32 -3.69
N ALA A 141 -5.22 -4.41 -2.92
CA ALA A 141 -5.04 -5.77 -3.42
C ALA A 141 -6.06 -6.18 -4.50
N ALA A 142 -7.33 -5.82 -4.31
CA ALA A 142 -8.38 -6.07 -5.31
C ALA A 142 -8.10 -5.32 -6.62
N THR A 143 -7.58 -4.10 -6.53
CA THR A 143 -7.17 -3.31 -7.70
C THR A 143 -6.02 -3.99 -8.44
N TYR A 144 -4.99 -4.47 -7.72
CA TYR A 144 -3.91 -5.25 -8.34
C TYR A 144 -4.43 -6.51 -9.03
N ALA A 145 -5.26 -7.30 -8.36
CA ALA A 145 -5.81 -8.52 -8.91
C ALA A 145 -6.64 -8.24 -10.18
N TRP A 146 -7.48 -7.21 -10.13
CA TRP A 146 -8.32 -6.82 -11.27
C TRP A 146 -7.47 -6.35 -12.46
N LEU A 147 -6.47 -5.49 -12.24
CA LEU A 147 -5.59 -4.98 -13.29
C LEU A 147 -4.76 -6.12 -13.93
N GLN A 148 -4.24 -7.05 -13.13
CA GLN A 148 -3.49 -8.19 -13.65
C GLN A 148 -4.36 -9.10 -14.53
N GLU A 149 -5.63 -9.27 -14.19
CA GLU A 149 -6.57 -10.11 -14.94
C GLU A 149 -7.11 -9.42 -16.20
N ASN A 150 -7.42 -8.12 -16.12
CA ASN A 150 -8.14 -7.40 -17.18
C ASN A 150 -7.24 -6.50 -18.03
N CYS A 151 -6.04 -6.17 -17.56
CA CYS A 151 -5.10 -5.26 -18.23
C CYS A 151 -3.67 -5.83 -18.27
N PRO A 152 -3.46 -7.04 -18.81
CA PRO A 152 -2.16 -7.73 -18.75
C PRO A 152 -1.05 -7.02 -19.54
N THR A 153 -1.40 -6.13 -20.47
CA THR A 153 -0.44 -5.33 -21.24
C THR A 153 0.07 -4.12 -20.48
N VAL A 154 -0.59 -3.71 -19.39
CA VAL A 154 -0.18 -2.57 -18.58
C VAL A 154 0.94 -3.03 -17.64
N PRO A 155 2.13 -2.44 -17.71
CA PRO A 155 3.23 -2.79 -16.80
C PRO A 155 2.91 -2.27 -15.40
N ILE A 156 2.36 -3.15 -14.56
CA ILE A 156 2.11 -2.88 -13.14
C ILE A 156 3.04 -3.69 -12.25
N LEU A 157 3.30 -3.17 -11.06
CA LEU A 157 4.08 -3.88 -10.06
C LEU A 157 3.40 -5.20 -9.70
N GLN A 158 4.20 -6.26 -9.58
CA GLN A 158 3.69 -7.54 -9.15
C GLN A 158 3.36 -7.52 -7.65
N LEU A 159 2.17 -7.99 -7.32
CA LEU A 159 1.74 -8.28 -5.96
C LEU A 159 2.00 -9.76 -5.67
N TYR A 160 2.78 -10.04 -4.62
CA TYR A 160 3.18 -11.39 -4.23
C TYR A 160 2.39 -11.90 -3.03
N GLY A 161 2.01 -10.99 -2.13
CA GLY A 161 1.37 -11.35 -0.87
C GLY A 161 0.55 -10.23 -0.27
N VAL A 162 -0.51 -10.62 0.44
CA VAL A 162 -1.37 -9.71 1.20
C VAL A 162 -1.60 -10.34 2.58
N GLY A 163 -1.58 -9.53 3.63
CA GLY A 163 -1.98 -9.96 4.96
C GLY A 163 -2.95 -8.97 5.58
N LEU A 164 -3.91 -9.52 6.31
CA LEU A 164 -4.90 -8.76 7.09
C LEU A 164 -4.61 -8.88 8.58
N SER A 165 -5.06 -7.90 9.36
CA SER A 165 -4.90 -7.86 10.82
C SER A 165 -5.48 -9.09 11.53
N ASN A 166 -6.47 -9.75 10.93
CA ASN A 166 -7.11 -10.96 11.43
C ASN A 166 -6.29 -12.25 11.25
N GLY A 167 -5.12 -12.17 10.59
CA GLY A 167 -4.23 -13.30 10.30
C GLY A 167 -4.61 -14.09 9.03
N LEU A 168 -5.63 -13.64 8.28
CA LEU A 168 -5.87 -14.11 6.91
C LEU A 168 -4.81 -13.50 6.00
N SER A 169 -4.20 -14.34 5.18
CA SER A 169 -3.20 -13.92 4.20
C SER A 169 -3.53 -14.53 2.84
N PHE A 170 -3.03 -13.88 1.79
CA PHE A 170 -3.22 -14.32 0.41
C PHE A 170 -1.85 -14.31 -0.27
N THR A 171 -1.50 -15.39 -0.96
CA THR A 171 -0.23 -15.50 -1.68
C THR A 171 -0.50 -15.74 -3.15
N VAL A 172 0.33 -15.17 -4.02
CA VAL A 172 0.28 -15.44 -5.46
C VAL A 172 0.48 -16.93 -5.75
N LEU A 173 -0.37 -17.49 -6.61
CA LEU A 173 -0.43 -18.91 -6.94
C LEU A 173 0.93 -19.50 -7.36
N ASP A 174 1.74 -18.72 -8.07
CA ASP A 174 3.02 -19.19 -8.61
C ASP A 174 4.08 -19.46 -7.54
N ASN A 175 3.95 -18.84 -6.36
CA ASN A 175 4.87 -19.02 -5.23
C ASN A 175 4.45 -20.14 -4.27
N LEU A 176 3.35 -20.84 -4.56
CA LEU A 176 2.89 -21.95 -3.73
C LEU A 176 3.66 -23.25 -4.00
N PRO A 177 3.69 -24.19 -3.03
CA PRO A 177 4.20 -25.55 -3.26
C PRO A 177 3.59 -26.21 -4.49
N LEU A 178 4.38 -27.04 -5.19
CA LEU A 178 4.00 -27.62 -6.49
C LEU A 178 2.64 -28.32 -6.48
N PHE A 179 2.32 -29.05 -5.41
CA PHE A 179 1.07 -29.79 -5.29
C PHE A 179 -0.14 -28.84 -5.15
N THR A 180 -0.08 -27.87 -4.23
CA THR A 180 -1.16 -26.89 -4.03
C THR A 180 -1.32 -26.02 -5.27
N ARG A 181 -0.21 -25.59 -5.88
CA ARG A 181 -0.21 -24.86 -7.15
C ARG A 181 -0.94 -25.63 -8.25
N SER A 182 -0.64 -26.92 -8.41
CA SER A 182 -1.26 -27.76 -9.44
C SER A 182 -2.76 -27.95 -9.19
N LEU A 183 -3.15 -28.21 -7.95
CA LEU A 183 -4.57 -28.34 -7.56
C LEU A 183 -5.36 -27.06 -7.85
N HIS A 184 -4.81 -25.89 -7.52
CA HIS A 184 -5.46 -24.61 -7.79
C HIS A 184 -5.53 -24.28 -9.29
N ARG A 185 -4.49 -24.62 -10.06
CA ARG A 185 -4.53 -24.49 -11.53
C ARG A 185 -5.61 -25.37 -12.15
N LEU A 186 -5.72 -26.63 -11.70
CA LEU A 186 -6.79 -27.54 -12.12
C LEU A 186 -8.16 -26.98 -11.74
N ARG A 187 -8.34 -26.50 -10.50
CA ARG A 187 -9.61 -25.90 -10.06
C ARG A 187 -10.01 -24.72 -10.94
N ARG A 188 -9.07 -23.83 -11.27
CA ARG A 188 -9.34 -22.70 -12.19
C ARG A 188 -9.74 -23.18 -13.58
N LEU A 189 -9.07 -24.20 -14.10
CA LEU A 189 -9.40 -24.80 -15.40
C LEU A 189 -10.80 -25.43 -15.40
N PHE A 190 -11.14 -26.20 -14.37
CA PHE A 190 -12.47 -26.79 -14.22
C PHE A 190 -13.56 -25.72 -14.04
N SER A 191 -13.32 -24.69 -13.24
CA SER A 191 -14.27 -23.58 -13.08
C SER A 191 -14.52 -22.86 -14.40
N TYR A 192 -13.47 -22.56 -15.17
CA TYR A 192 -13.59 -21.97 -16.50
C TYR A 192 -14.37 -22.88 -17.45
N TRP A 193 -14.03 -24.17 -17.50
CA TRP A 193 -14.71 -25.14 -18.37
C TRP A 193 -16.20 -25.32 -18.03
N LEU A 194 -16.56 -25.25 -16.74
CA LEU A 194 -17.94 -25.35 -16.26
C LEU A 194 -18.71 -24.00 -16.30
N GLY A 195 -18.10 -22.92 -16.80
CA GLY A 195 -18.74 -21.60 -16.87
C GLY A 195 -18.91 -20.89 -15.51
N TYR A 196 -18.23 -21.35 -14.46
CA TYR A 196 -18.23 -20.69 -13.16
C TYR A 196 -17.24 -19.51 -13.11
N PRO A 197 -17.45 -18.54 -12.21
CA PRO A 197 -16.46 -17.49 -11.95
C PRO A 197 -15.08 -18.08 -11.64
N THR A 198 -14.06 -17.65 -12.38
CA THR A 198 -12.70 -18.16 -12.20
C THR A 198 -12.11 -17.59 -10.91
N PRO A 199 -11.60 -18.44 -9.99
CA PRO A 199 -10.91 -17.95 -8.80
C PRO A 199 -9.70 -17.09 -9.15
N SER A 200 -9.46 -16.06 -8.33
CA SER A 200 -8.30 -15.17 -8.49
C SER A 200 -6.97 -15.91 -8.38
N LEU A 201 -5.90 -15.28 -8.85
CA LEU A 201 -4.53 -15.79 -8.74
C LEU A 201 -3.99 -15.78 -7.30
N TYR A 202 -4.73 -15.19 -6.35
CA TYR A 202 -4.31 -15.05 -4.95
C TYR A 202 -5.03 -16.09 -4.09
N VAL A 203 -4.27 -17.01 -3.53
CA VAL A 203 -4.82 -18.11 -2.74
C VAL A 203 -4.86 -17.73 -1.26
N PRO A 204 -6.03 -17.78 -0.62
CA PRO A 204 -6.15 -17.52 0.81
C PRO A 204 -5.53 -18.66 1.62
N HIS A 205 -4.80 -18.29 2.67
CA HIS A 205 -4.40 -19.19 3.74
C HIS A 205 -4.49 -18.46 5.08
N LYS A 206 -4.73 -19.24 6.14
CA LYS A 206 -4.66 -18.71 7.51
C LYS A 206 -3.27 -19.00 8.03
N GLN A 207 -2.62 -17.97 8.57
CA GLN A 207 -1.38 -18.18 9.32
C GLN A 207 -1.68 -19.13 10.48
N GLN A 208 -1.15 -20.35 10.40
CA GLN A 208 -1.56 -21.43 11.27
C GLN A 208 -1.07 -21.15 12.70
N ARG A 209 -1.97 -21.33 13.68
CA ARG A 209 -1.80 -21.17 15.13
C ARG A 209 -0.66 -22.00 15.79
N ARG A 210 0.26 -22.58 15.00
CA ARG A 210 1.24 -23.55 15.53
C ARG A 210 2.24 -22.95 16.51
N LYS A 211 2.44 -21.63 16.51
CA LYS A 211 2.93 -20.83 17.66
C LYS A 211 2.33 -19.44 17.53
N GLU A 212 1.96 -18.79 18.64
CA GLU A 212 1.44 -17.41 18.70
C GLU A 212 2.39 -16.33 18.13
N GLN A 213 3.49 -16.74 17.48
CA GLN A 213 4.64 -15.93 17.11
C GLN A 213 4.67 -15.49 15.63
N VAL A 214 3.73 -15.89 14.77
CA VAL A 214 3.79 -15.54 13.32
C VAL A 214 2.69 -14.56 12.88
N ARG A 215 1.82 -14.13 13.79
CA ARG A 215 0.74 -13.20 13.44
C ARG A 215 1.19 -11.74 13.57
N LEU A 216 1.32 -11.05 12.45
CA LEU A 216 1.34 -9.59 12.44
C LEU A 216 -0.07 -9.07 12.71
N ASN A 217 -0.21 -8.15 13.66
CA ASN A 217 -1.48 -7.49 13.99
C ASN A 217 -1.71 -6.25 13.11
N THR A 218 -0.99 -6.14 12.00
CA THR A 218 -1.08 -5.02 11.07
C THR A 218 -1.18 -5.58 9.65
N PRO A 219 -2.07 -5.03 8.81
CA PRO A 219 -2.19 -5.49 7.44
C PRO A 219 -1.02 -5.00 6.59
N TYR A 220 -0.73 -5.74 5.52
CA TYR A 220 0.40 -5.44 4.64
C TYR A 220 0.17 -5.89 3.20
N LEU A 221 0.97 -5.31 2.30
CA LEU A 221 1.13 -5.74 0.91
C LEU A 221 2.60 -6.05 0.65
N LEU A 222 2.91 -7.21 0.08
CA LEU A 222 4.23 -7.55 -0.44
C LEU A 222 4.22 -7.39 -1.95
N ILE A 223 4.96 -6.42 -2.45
CA ILE A 223 5.01 -6.09 -3.88
C ILE A 223 6.46 -6.02 -4.38
N GLU A 224 6.60 -5.95 -5.70
CA GLU A 224 7.87 -5.67 -6.36
C GLU A 224 8.42 -4.28 -6.02
N TYR A 225 9.73 -4.19 -5.82
CA TYR A 225 10.45 -2.94 -5.63
C TYR A 225 11.15 -2.53 -6.92
N ILE A 226 10.89 -1.31 -7.38
CA ILE A 226 11.55 -0.70 -8.54
C ILE A 226 12.84 -0.06 -8.07
N LYS A 227 13.97 -0.50 -8.62
CA LYS A 227 15.28 0.12 -8.35
C LYS A 227 15.33 1.52 -8.95
N PRO A 228 16.03 2.47 -8.32
CA PRO A 228 16.29 3.79 -8.93
C PRO A 228 16.97 3.73 -10.30
N SER A 229 17.71 2.65 -10.58
CA SER A 229 18.34 2.40 -11.89
C SER A 229 17.34 1.97 -12.98
N GLN A 230 16.18 1.42 -12.61
CA GLN A 230 15.14 1.01 -13.55
C GLN A 230 14.21 2.17 -13.92
N GLY A 231 14.09 3.17 -13.04
CA GLY A 231 13.27 4.35 -13.29
C GLY A 231 13.19 5.26 -12.07
N LYS A 232 12.77 6.50 -12.29
CA LYS A 232 12.47 7.48 -11.24
C LYS A 232 10.97 7.55 -11.00
N MET A 233 10.56 7.79 -9.75
CA MET A 233 9.15 7.93 -9.44
C MET A 233 8.56 9.14 -10.16
N LEU A 234 7.33 9.01 -10.67
CA LEU A 234 6.65 10.10 -11.36
C LEU A 234 6.55 11.35 -10.48
N SER A 235 6.37 11.20 -9.17
CA SER A 235 6.32 12.34 -8.23
C SER A 235 7.60 13.18 -8.20
N GLU A 236 8.75 12.60 -8.54
CA GLU A 236 10.04 13.31 -8.57
C GLU A 236 10.24 14.05 -9.88
N THR A 237 9.75 13.49 -10.99
CA THR A 237 9.93 14.06 -12.34
C THR A 237 8.72 14.87 -12.81
N TRP A 238 7.61 14.85 -12.08
CA TRP A 238 6.33 15.45 -12.49
C TRP A 238 6.46 16.93 -12.84
N GLU A 239 7.05 17.75 -11.97
CA GLU A 239 7.12 19.20 -12.24
C GLU A 239 7.97 19.54 -13.46
N GLN A 240 8.94 18.70 -13.78
CA GLN A 240 9.82 18.88 -14.94
C GLN A 240 9.15 18.38 -16.23
N GLY A 241 8.39 17.27 -16.15
CA GLY A 241 7.83 16.59 -17.31
C GLY A 241 6.34 16.82 -17.58
N ARG A 242 5.59 17.46 -16.68
CA ARG A 242 4.11 17.57 -16.82
C ARG A 242 3.63 18.34 -18.04
N HIS A 243 4.49 19.15 -18.65
CA HIS A 243 4.20 19.91 -19.87
C HIS A 243 4.87 19.34 -21.11
N ASP A 244 5.64 18.26 -20.97
CA ASP A 244 6.32 17.60 -22.08
C ASP A 244 5.30 16.87 -22.97
N PRO A 245 5.17 17.21 -24.26
CA PRO A 245 4.19 16.60 -25.16
C PRO A 245 4.34 15.09 -25.31
N GLU A 246 5.57 14.56 -25.32
CA GLU A 246 5.83 13.14 -25.48
C GLU A 246 5.42 12.37 -24.22
N LEU A 247 5.84 12.84 -23.04
CA LEU A 247 5.46 12.21 -21.77
C LEU A 247 3.95 12.26 -21.55
N ARG A 248 3.29 13.36 -21.94
CA ARG A 248 1.84 13.48 -21.90
C ARG A 248 1.17 12.50 -22.87
N SER A 249 1.69 12.35 -24.09
CA SER A 249 1.14 11.41 -25.09
C SER A 249 1.20 9.96 -24.63
N VAL A 250 2.19 9.60 -23.81
CA VAL A 250 2.28 8.27 -23.19
C VAL A 250 1.38 8.17 -21.97
N PHE A 251 1.31 9.20 -21.12
CA PHE A 251 0.56 9.16 -19.86
C PHE A 251 -0.97 9.20 -20.05
N PHE A 252 -1.47 10.08 -20.92
CA PHE A 252 -2.90 10.36 -21.02
C PHE A 252 -3.77 9.23 -21.57
N PRO A 253 -3.37 8.49 -22.61
CA PRO A 253 -4.16 7.37 -23.13
C PRO A 253 -4.47 6.34 -22.04
N TRP A 254 -3.52 6.05 -21.15
CA TRP A 254 -3.73 5.14 -20.02
C TRP A 254 -4.64 5.76 -18.96
N THR A 255 -4.55 7.07 -18.68
CA THR A 255 -5.45 7.70 -17.69
C THR A 255 -6.88 7.94 -18.19
N LEU A 256 -7.08 8.17 -19.49
CA LEU A 256 -8.39 8.43 -20.11
C LEU A 256 -9.16 7.12 -20.38
N THR A 257 -8.46 6.02 -20.67
CA THR A 257 -9.09 4.73 -20.95
C THR A 257 -9.67 4.07 -19.68
N TYR A 258 -9.19 4.45 -18.49
CA TYR A 258 -9.59 3.82 -17.23
C TYR A 258 -10.21 4.84 -16.26
N HIS A 259 -11.43 5.27 -16.54
CA HIS A 259 -12.26 5.99 -15.56
C HIS A 259 -12.76 5.01 -14.49
N VAL A 260 -12.10 5.01 -13.33
CA VAL A 260 -12.56 4.32 -12.13
C VAL A 260 -13.70 5.13 -11.50
N GLY A 261 -14.94 4.72 -11.75
CA GLY A 261 -16.13 5.29 -11.12
C GLY A 261 -16.72 4.33 -10.08
N VAL A 262 -17.03 4.83 -8.88
CA VAL A 262 -17.92 4.13 -7.94
C VAL A 262 -19.34 4.57 -8.26
N LYS A 263 -20.16 3.65 -8.76
CA LYS A 263 -21.57 3.93 -9.05
C LYS A 263 -22.40 3.60 -7.82
N GLU A 264 -22.93 4.62 -7.14
CA GLU A 264 -23.93 4.41 -6.08
C GLU A 264 -25.26 4.03 -6.73
N GLY A 265 -25.66 2.77 -6.60
CA GLY A 265 -27.02 2.30 -6.84
C GLY A 265 -27.54 1.67 -5.56
N LEU A 266 -28.77 2.03 -5.15
CA LEU A 266 -29.44 1.55 -3.93
C LEU A 266 -29.20 0.05 -3.70
N PHE A 267 -28.56 -0.29 -2.58
CA PHE A 267 -28.25 -1.66 -2.18
C PHE A 267 -29.37 -2.25 -1.31
N PRO A 268 -29.90 -3.44 -1.64
CA PRO A 268 -30.32 -4.40 -0.63
C PRO A 268 -29.15 -5.33 -0.32
N THR A 269 -28.63 -5.22 0.90
CA THR A 269 -27.91 -6.25 1.68
C THR A 269 -27.14 -7.32 0.88
N SER A 270 -25.96 -6.99 0.37
CA SER A 270 -24.77 -7.86 0.38
C SER A 270 -23.58 -7.06 -0.15
N ASP A 271 -22.64 -6.79 0.75
CA ASP A 271 -21.51 -5.90 0.56
C ASP A 271 -20.50 -6.46 -0.45
N VAL A 272 -20.60 -6.04 -1.71
CA VAL A 272 -19.52 -6.11 -2.69
C VAL A 272 -19.55 -4.82 -3.53
N LEU A 273 -18.59 -3.92 -3.30
CA LEU A 273 -18.39 -2.76 -4.17
C LEU A 273 -17.88 -3.27 -5.53
N ARG A 274 -18.70 -3.12 -6.57
CA ARG A 274 -18.32 -3.42 -7.96
C ARG A 274 -17.64 -2.20 -8.56
N LEU A 275 -16.34 -2.30 -8.82
CA LEU A 275 -15.60 -1.34 -9.64
C LEU A 275 -15.96 -1.60 -11.11
N GLU A 276 -16.72 -0.69 -11.73
CA GLU A 276 -16.99 -0.71 -13.18
C GLU A 276 -16.18 0.41 -13.86
N LEU A 277 -15.32 0.03 -14.81
CA LEU A 277 -14.71 0.98 -15.74
C LEU A 277 -15.71 1.23 -16.87
N MET A 278 -16.13 2.49 -17.02
CA MET A 278 -17.05 2.90 -18.08
C MET A 278 -16.24 3.21 -19.34
N PRO A 279 -16.51 2.54 -20.48
CA PRO A 279 -15.93 2.95 -21.76
C PRO A 279 -16.40 4.35 -22.16
N GLU A 280 -15.55 5.09 -22.89
CA GLU A 280 -15.92 6.39 -23.47
C GLU A 280 -17.23 6.30 -24.27
N GLY A 281 -18.13 7.25 -24.02
CA GLY A 281 -19.44 7.36 -24.69
C GLY A 281 -20.65 7.13 -23.78
N THR A 282 -20.46 6.56 -22.59
CA THR A 282 -21.54 6.47 -21.60
C THR A 282 -21.71 7.83 -20.93
N LYS A 283 -22.76 8.59 -21.30
CA LYS A 283 -23.08 9.86 -20.63
C LYS A 283 -23.16 9.63 -19.12
N ALA A 284 -22.17 10.15 -18.37
CA ALA A 284 -22.28 10.29 -16.94
C ALA A 284 -23.53 11.14 -16.67
N SER A 285 -24.58 10.52 -16.13
CA SER A 285 -25.77 11.25 -15.71
C SER A 285 -25.33 12.26 -14.67
N ARG A 286 -25.41 13.55 -15.03
CA ARG A 286 -25.29 14.75 -14.19
C ARG A 286 -25.09 14.44 -12.70
N TYR A 287 -23.88 14.71 -12.20
CA TYR A 287 -23.69 15.04 -10.80
C TYR A 287 -24.59 16.24 -10.46
N GLN A 288 -25.72 15.99 -9.79
CA GLN A 288 -26.50 17.06 -9.18
C GLN A 288 -25.74 17.54 -7.94
N LYS A 289 -25.27 18.77 -8.03
CA LYS A 289 -24.70 19.55 -6.93
C LYS A 289 -25.81 19.75 -5.89
N TYR A 290 -25.84 18.94 -4.83
CA TYR A 290 -26.63 19.29 -3.65
C TYR A 290 -25.88 20.35 -2.86
N ARG A 291 -26.46 21.55 -2.83
CA ARG A 291 -26.07 22.66 -1.97
C ARG A 291 -26.61 22.32 -0.59
N ALA A 292 -25.74 22.13 0.39
CA ALA A 292 -26.17 21.94 1.78
C ALA A 292 -26.83 23.25 2.27
N THR A 293 -28.07 23.13 2.74
CA THR A 293 -28.66 24.00 3.77
C THR A 293 -28.55 23.27 5.10
#